data_AF-A0A101J3F9-F1
#
_entry.id   AF-A0A101J3F9-F1
#
_cell.length_a   1.000
_cell.length_b   1.000
_cell.length_c   1.000
_cell.angle_alpha   90.00
_cell.angle_beta   90.00
_cell.angle_gamma   90.00
#
_symmetry.space_group_name_H-M   'P 1'
#
loop_
_entity.id
_entity.type
_entity.pdbx_description
1 polymer ?
#
loop_
_entity_poly.entity_id
_entity_poly.type
_entity_poly.pdbx_seq_one_letter_code
_entity_poly.pdbx_strand_id
1 'polypeptide(L)'
;MKLKLMMLLAVISIMHLIGCNQDPHVNRTQLSQKLERGFVTPPDSIQTSVYWYWISDNISREGVVNDLHAMKKAGINRAFIGNIGIDNLPYGKIKMFSEEWWKIMHLALKTATELDIEIGIFNSPGWSQSGGPWIKPEQSMRYLASSELKVMGPRQITQQLPKPSEQFQDVKVIAIPNMMRDELMLTHNNAVIESTPRLANLARLTDNDPLTGVNLPE
;
A
#
# COMPACT_ATOMS: atom_id res chain seq x y z
N MET A 1 69.20 10.15 -8.01
CA MET A 1 68.01 10.64 -8.75
C MET A 1 67.69 9.83 -10.01
N LYS A 2 68.66 9.51 -10.87
CA LYS A 2 68.45 8.79 -12.14
C LYS A 2 67.85 7.38 -12.00
N LEU A 3 68.27 6.58 -11.00
CA LEU A 3 67.75 5.21 -10.81
C LEU A 3 66.28 5.16 -10.36
N LYS A 4 65.87 6.07 -9.46
CA LYS A 4 64.47 6.21 -9.03
C LYS A 4 63.57 6.67 -10.18
N LEU A 5 64.06 7.56 -11.05
CA LEU A 5 63.32 8.01 -12.22
C LEU A 5 63.17 6.89 -13.28
N MET A 6 64.20 6.07 -13.49
CA MET A 6 64.12 4.89 -14.35
C MET A 6 63.14 3.83 -13.80
N MET A 7 63.17 3.55 -12.50
CA MET A 7 62.20 2.62 -11.89
C MET A 7 60.77 3.17 -12.00
N LEU A 8 60.56 4.47 -11.81
CA LEU A 8 59.24 5.09 -11.95
C LEU A 8 58.72 5.00 -13.39
N LEU A 9 59.58 5.26 -14.39
CA LEU A 9 59.23 5.13 -15.81
C LEU A 9 58.96 3.67 -16.21
N ALA A 10 59.72 2.71 -15.67
CA ALA A 10 59.47 1.30 -15.89
C ALA A 10 58.14 0.84 -15.28
N VAL A 11 57.81 1.30 -14.07
CA VAL A 11 56.52 0.99 -13.42
C VAL A 11 55.35 1.63 -14.17
N ILE A 12 55.49 2.87 -14.65
CA ILE A 12 54.47 3.53 -15.47
C ILE A 12 54.27 2.78 -16.79
N SER A 13 55.35 2.31 -17.42
CA SER A 13 55.29 1.52 -18.67
C SER A 13 54.66 0.13 -18.45
N ILE A 14 54.97 -0.54 -17.33
CA ILE A 14 54.35 -1.81 -16.94
C ILE A 14 52.86 -1.60 -16.61
N MET A 15 52.49 -0.49 -15.96
CA MET A 15 51.07 -0.14 -15.73
C MET A 15 50.32 0.18 -17.03
N HIS A 16 50.97 0.77 -18.03
CA HIS A 16 50.37 0.97 -19.36
C HIS A 16 50.23 -0.35 -20.14
N LEU A 17 51.10 -1.34 -19.92
CA LEU A 17 51.01 -2.66 -20.54
C LEU A 17 49.93 -3.56 -19.89
N ILE A 18 49.59 -3.33 -18.62
CA ILE A 18 48.52 -4.05 -17.90
C ILE A 18 47.15 -3.36 -18.09
N GLY A 19 47.13 -2.08 -18.48
CA GLY A 19 45.91 -1.26 -18.63
C GLY A 19 45.06 -1.54 -19.88
N CYS A 20 45.51 -2.39 -20.81
CA CYS A 20 44.77 -2.78 -22.00
C CYS A 20 44.37 -4.26 -21.97
N ASN A 21 43.71 -4.70 -20.89
CA ASN A 21 42.83 -5.86 -20.96
C ASN A 21 41.41 -5.37 -21.30
N GLN A 22 41.21 -4.94 -22.54
CA GLN A 22 39.88 -5.05 -23.12
C GLN A 22 39.64 -6.54 -23.28
N ASP A 23 38.77 -7.12 -22.46
CA ASP A 23 38.31 -8.49 -22.62
C ASP A 23 37.81 -8.68 -24.06
N PRO A 24 38.52 -9.42 -24.94
CA PRO A 24 38.20 -9.46 -26.36
C PRO A 24 36.89 -10.21 -26.67
N HIS A 25 36.20 -10.73 -25.66
CA HIS A 25 35.15 -11.73 -25.85
C HIS A 25 33.76 -11.39 -25.32
N VAL A 26 33.50 -10.20 -24.77
CA VAL A 26 32.14 -9.65 -24.90
C VAL A 26 32.04 -9.07 -26.31
N ASN A 27 31.86 -9.97 -27.27
CA ASN A 27 31.67 -9.66 -28.67
C ASN A 27 30.41 -8.78 -28.76
N ARG A 28 30.61 -7.45 -28.74
CA ARG A 28 29.52 -6.45 -28.70
C ARG A 28 28.50 -6.70 -29.80
N THR A 29 28.95 -7.21 -30.94
CA THR A 29 28.10 -7.66 -32.05
C THR A 29 27.20 -8.83 -31.64
N GLN A 30 27.72 -9.85 -30.97
CA GLN A 30 26.93 -10.98 -30.47
C GLN A 30 25.94 -10.56 -29.39
N LEU A 31 26.33 -9.65 -28.50
CA LEU A 31 25.43 -9.06 -27.51
C LEU A 31 24.32 -8.26 -28.18
N SER A 32 24.67 -7.39 -29.14
CA SER A 32 23.71 -6.61 -29.93
C SER A 32 22.72 -7.52 -30.65
N GLN A 33 23.20 -8.58 -31.31
CA GLN A 33 22.35 -9.57 -31.99
C GLN A 33 21.45 -10.35 -31.02
N LYS A 34 21.92 -10.60 -29.78
CA LYS A 34 21.11 -11.25 -28.76
C LYS A 34 19.99 -10.31 -28.28
N LEU A 35 20.30 -9.04 -28.05
CA LEU A 35 19.33 -8.02 -27.65
C LEU A 35 18.31 -7.75 -28.74
N GLU A 36 18.75 -7.58 -29.99
CA GLU A 36 17.88 -7.39 -31.14
C GLU A 36 16.91 -8.56 -31.32
N ARG A 37 17.41 -9.81 -31.26
CA ARG A 37 16.55 -11.00 -31.32
C ARG A 37 15.53 -11.04 -30.18
N GLY A 38 15.95 -10.75 -28.95
CA GLY A 38 15.04 -10.70 -27.79
C GLY A 38 14.04 -9.54 -27.83
N PHE A 39 14.34 -8.47 -28.58
CA PHE A 39 13.43 -7.34 -28.77
C PHE A 39 12.39 -7.62 -29.86
N VAL A 40 12.84 -8.18 -31.00
CA VAL A 40 11.96 -8.56 -32.12
C VAL A 40 11.10 -9.78 -31.76
N THR A 41 11.65 -10.72 -31.00
CA THR A 41 10.97 -11.93 -30.54
C THR A 41 11.25 -12.11 -29.04
N PRO A 42 10.47 -11.45 -28.18
CA PRO A 42 10.57 -11.64 -26.74
C PRO A 42 10.47 -13.12 -26.37
N PRO A 43 11.37 -13.63 -25.50
CA PRO A 43 11.26 -15.01 -25.02
C PRO A 43 10.05 -15.16 -24.09
N ASP A 44 9.53 -16.38 -23.97
CA ASP A 44 8.34 -16.69 -23.14
C ASP A 44 8.49 -16.31 -21.66
N SER A 45 9.73 -16.16 -21.17
CA SER A 45 10.01 -15.63 -19.83
C SER A 45 9.55 -14.19 -19.63
N ILE A 46 9.28 -13.44 -20.72
CA ILE A 46 8.72 -12.09 -20.69
C ILE A 46 7.20 -12.21 -20.85
N GLN A 47 6.51 -12.11 -19.71
CA GLN A 47 5.07 -12.31 -19.66
C GLN A 47 4.30 -10.99 -19.78
N THR A 48 3.39 -10.91 -20.75
CA THR A 48 2.41 -9.84 -20.88
C THR A 48 1.18 -10.19 -20.04
N SER A 49 0.90 -9.35 -19.06
CA SER A 49 -0.10 -9.63 -18.02
C SER A 49 -1.26 -8.64 -18.02
N VAL A 50 -2.45 -9.10 -17.63
CA VAL A 50 -3.64 -8.25 -17.47
C VAL A 50 -4.39 -8.52 -16.17
N TYR A 51 -5.10 -7.52 -15.66
CA TYR A 51 -6.20 -7.75 -14.74
C TYR A 51 -7.43 -8.18 -15.52
N TRP A 52 -8.04 -9.28 -15.10
CA TRP A 52 -9.25 -9.81 -15.70
C TRP A 52 -10.35 -9.82 -14.65
N TYR A 53 -11.08 -8.71 -14.59
CA TYR A 53 -12.10 -8.51 -13.57
C TYR A 53 -13.44 -9.06 -14.02
N TRP A 54 -14.01 -9.90 -13.17
CA TRP A 54 -15.36 -10.42 -13.28
C TRP A 54 -16.29 -9.48 -12.51
N ILE A 55 -17.08 -8.72 -13.26
CA ILE A 55 -17.77 -7.54 -12.74
C ILE A 55 -19.21 -7.90 -12.35
N SER A 56 -19.57 -7.63 -11.10
CA SER A 56 -20.93 -7.74 -10.54
C SER A 56 -21.64 -9.04 -10.94
N ASP A 57 -21.00 -10.20 -10.77
CA ASP A 57 -21.53 -11.53 -11.13
C ASP A 57 -21.88 -11.74 -12.62
N ASN A 58 -21.48 -10.82 -13.51
CA ASN A 58 -21.70 -10.92 -14.95
C ASN A 58 -20.58 -11.73 -15.60
N ILE A 59 -20.70 -13.05 -15.50
CA ILE A 59 -19.77 -14.03 -16.09
C ILE A 59 -20.55 -15.14 -16.80
N SER A 60 -19.93 -15.77 -17.80
CA SER A 60 -20.49 -16.93 -18.50
C SER A 60 -19.39 -17.90 -18.92
N ARG A 61 -19.78 -19.15 -19.20
CA ARG A 61 -18.86 -20.20 -19.65
C ARG A 61 -18.25 -19.86 -21.01
N GLU A 62 -19.08 -19.37 -21.93
CA GLU A 62 -18.68 -18.99 -23.27
C GLU A 62 -17.77 -17.74 -23.22
N GLY A 63 -18.09 -16.78 -22.35
CA GLY A 63 -17.33 -15.56 -22.16
C GLY A 63 -15.89 -15.85 -21.73
N VAL A 64 -15.71 -16.68 -20.70
CA VAL A 64 -14.35 -16.99 -20.20
C VAL A 64 -13.47 -17.70 -21.22
N VAL A 65 -14.05 -18.56 -22.05
CA VAL A 65 -13.31 -19.25 -23.12
C VAL A 65 -12.91 -18.26 -24.21
N ASN A 66 -13.85 -17.42 -24.66
CA ASN A 66 -13.60 -16.42 -25.70
C ASN A 66 -12.57 -15.38 -25.26
N ASP A 67 -12.63 -14.92 -24.01
CA ASP A 67 -11.67 -13.99 -23.43
C ASP A 67 -10.25 -14.57 -23.47
N LEU A 68 -10.06 -15.82 -23.05
CA LEU A 68 -8.74 -16.46 -23.04
C LEU A 68 -8.18 -16.69 -24.44
N HIS A 69 -9.01 -17.08 -25.41
CA HIS A 69 -8.58 -17.16 -26.81
C HIS A 69 -8.20 -15.79 -27.38
N ALA A 70 -8.94 -14.74 -27.03
CA ALA A 70 -8.62 -13.36 -27.42
C ALA A 70 -7.30 -12.90 -26.78
N MET A 71 -7.08 -13.21 -25.50
CA MET A 71 -5.82 -12.95 -24.79
C MET A 71 -4.65 -13.62 -25.49
N LYS A 72 -4.75 -14.93 -25.80
CA LYS A 72 -3.68 -15.66 -26.49
C LYS A 72 -3.38 -15.04 -27.85
N LYS A 73 -4.41 -14.70 -28.63
CA LYS A 73 -4.27 -14.05 -29.94
C LYS A 73 -3.58 -12.69 -29.84
N ALA A 74 -3.80 -11.96 -28.75
CA ALA A 74 -3.16 -10.67 -28.48
C ALA A 74 -1.74 -10.78 -27.89
N GLY A 75 -1.23 -11.99 -27.63
CA GLY A 75 0.08 -12.20 -27.00
C GLY A 75 0.08 -12.02 -25.48
N ILE A 76 -1.08 -12.03 -24.83
CA ILE A 76 -1.21 -12.06 -23.37
C ILE A 76 -1.03 -13.51 -22.91
N ASN A 77 -0.12 -13.72 -21.96
CA ASN A 77 0.22 -15.04 -21.41
C ASN A 77 0.10 -15.09 -19.89
N ARG A 78 -0.46 -14.04 -19.25
CA ARG A 78 -0.87 -14.08 -17.85
C ARG A 78 -2.10 -13.22 -17.57
N ALA A 79 -3.01 -13.69 -16.73
CA ALA A 79 -4.16 -12.92 -16.27
C ALA A 79 -4.42 -13.08 -14.76
N PHE A 80 -4.89 -12.02 -14.13
CA PHE A 80 -5.24 -12.01 -12.71
C PHE A 80 -6.75 -11.86 -12.52
N ILE A 81 -7.41 -12.92 -12.03
CA ILE A 81 -8.86 -12.93 -11.81
C ILE A 81 -9.20 -12.22 -10.51
N GLY A 82 -9.94 -11.11 -10.61
CA GLY A 82 -10.55 -10.41 -9.48
C GLY A 82 -12.08 -10.37 -9.61
N ASN A 83 -12.81 -10.57 -8.51
CA ASN A 83 -14.27 -10.52 -8.51
C ASN A 83 -14.70 -9.18 -7.92
N ILE A 84 -15.19 -8.26 -8.74
CA ILE A 84 -15.41 -6.86 -8.37
C ILE A 84 -16.89 -6.54 -8.42
N GLY A 85 -17.42 -6.00 -7.32
CA GLY A 85 -18.75 -5.37 -7.31
C GLY A 85 -18.66 -3.90 -7.72
N ILE A 86 -19.55 -3.46 -8.60
CA ILE A 86 -19.72 -2.05 -8.96
C ILE A 86 -21.11 -1.59 -8.53
N ASP A 87 -21.16 -0.50 -7.78
CA ASP A 87 -22.40 0.14 -7.37
C ASP A 87 -23.20 0.64 -8.58
N ASN A 88 -24.53 0.53 -8.51
CA ASN A 88 -25.45 0.89 -9.60
C ASN A 88 -25.31 0.07 -10.90
N LEU A 89 -24.53 -1.01 -10.91
CA LEU A 89 -24.52 -1.97 -12.00
C LEU A 89 -25.42 -3.18 -11.65
N PRO A 90 -26.37 -3.58 -12.52
CA PRO A 90 -27.15 -4.78 -12.30
C PRO A 90 -26.26 -6.02 -12.15
N TYR A 91 -26.50 -6.78 -11.08
CA TYR A 91 -25.75 -7.99 -10.82
C TYR A 91 -26.25 -9.16 -11.68
N GLY A 92 -25.32 -9.94 -12.20
CA GLY A 92 -25.59 -11.20 -12.85
C GLY A 92 -26.13 -12.25 -11.88
N LYS A 93 -26.53 -13.39 -12.47
CA LYS A 93 -27.15 -14.50 -11.74
C LYS A 93 -26.13 -15.41 -11.04
N ILE A 94 -24.87 -15.40 -11.48
CA ILE A 94 -23.86 -16.36 -11.04
C ILE A 94 -23.09 -15.77 -9.86
N LYS A 95 -23.61 -16.04 -8.66
CA LYS A 95 -23.03 -15.52 -7.42
C LYS A 95 -21.64 -16.12 -7.17
N MET A 96 -20.70 -15.30 -6.74
CA MET A 96 -19.40 -15.77 -6.27
C MET A 96 -19.55 -16.89 -5.22
N PHE A 97 -18.69 -17.90 -5.31
CA PHE A 97 -18.71 -19.13 -4.50
C PHE A 97 -19.93 -20.05 -4.69
N SER A 98 -20.86 -19.75 -5.59
CA SER A 98 -21.87 -20.72 -6.01
C SER A 98 -21.23 -21.88 -6.80
N GLU A 99 -21.95 -23.00 -6.91
CA GLU A 99 -21.50 -24.15 -7.70
C GLU A 99 -21.23 -23.77 -9.18
N GLU A 100 -22.09 -22.92 -9.77
CA GLU A 100 -21.91 -22.48 -11.16
C GLU A 100 -20.68 -21.58 -11.33
N TRP A 101 -20.41 -20.72 -10.36
CA TRP A 101 -19.17 -19.92 -10.35
C TRP A 101 -17.93 -20.81 -10.30
N TRP A 102 -17.93 -21.87 -9.48
CA TRP A 102 -16.83 -22.82 -9.43
C TRP A 102 -16.66 -23.61 -10.73
N LYS A 103 -17.75 -23.96 -11.42
CA LYS A 103 -17.69 -24.59 -12.76
C LYS A 103 -17.06 -23.66 -13.80
N ILE A 104 -17.41 -22.37 -13.78
CA ILE A 104 -16.80 -21.36 -14.67
C ILE A 104 -15.32 -21.15 -14.33
N MET A 105 -14.97 -21.06 -13.04
CA MET A 105 -13.58 -20.97 -12.60
C MET A 105 -12.75 -22.15 -13.09
N HIS A 106 -13.24 -23.38 -12.89
CA HIS A 106 -12.57 -24.57 -13.38
C HIS A 106 -12.39 -24.57 -14.91
N LEU A 107 -13.44 -24.16 -15.65
CA LEU A 107 -13.36 -24.03 -17.11
C LEU A 107 -12.28 -23.02 -17.53
N ALA A 108 -12.28 -21.83 -16.92
CA ALA A 108 -11.29 -20.80 -17.21
C ALA A 108 -9.85 -21.29 -16.94
N LEU A 109 -9.60 -21.93 -15.79
CA LEU A 109 -8.28 -22.48 -15.46
C LEU A 109 -7.84 -23.58 -16.43
N LYS A 110 -8.76 -24.46 -16.84
CA LYS A 110 -8.48 -25.51 -17.83
C LYS A 110 -8.13 -24.91 -19.19
N THR A 111 -8.96 -24.02 -19.72
CA THR A 111 -8.72 -23.36 -21.01
C THR A 111 -7.43 -22.54 -20.99
N ALA A 112 -7.15 -21.82 -19.90
CA ALA A 112 -5.91 -21.06 -19.75
C ALA A 112 -4.68 -21.98 -19.79
N THR A 113 -4.74 -23.14 -19.13
CA THR A 113 -3.67 -24.15 -19.17
C THR A 113 -3.45 -24.67 -20.59
N GLU A 114 -4.52 -24.99 -21.31
CA GLU A 114 -4.45 -25.45 -22.71
C GLU A 114 -3.87 -24.39 -23.66
N LEU A 115 -4.02 -23.10 -23.33
CA LEU A 115 -3.51 -21.98 -24.11
C LEU A 115 -2.14 -21.47 -23.63
N ASP A 116 -1.55 -22.09 -22.61
CA ASP A 116 -0.31 -21.63 -21.97
C ASP A 116 -0.43 -20.16 -21.50
N ILE A 117 -1.49 -19.89 -20.72
CA ILE A 117 -1.75 -18.63 -20.03
C ILE A 117 -1.70 -18.91 -18.52
N GLU A 118 -0.81 -18.22 -17.82
CA GLU A 118 -0.72 -18.28 -16.36
C GLU A 118 -1.89 -17.53 -15.72
N ILE A 119 -2.53 -18.13 -14.70
CA ILE A 119 -3.63 -17.49 -13.97
C ILE A 119 -3.24 -17.25 -12.52
N GLY A 120 -3.31 -15.98 -12.10
CA GLY A 120 -3.32 -15.59 -10.70
C GLY A 120 -4.76 -15.27 -10.25
N ILE A 121 -5.04 -15.47 -8.97
CA ILE A 121 -6.35 -15.14 -8.36
C ILE A 121 -6.08 -14.30 -7.11
N PHE A 122 -6.85 -13.25 -6.90
CA PHE A 122 -6.78 -12.50 -5.65
C PHE A 122 -7.15 -13.40 -4.46
N ASN A 123 -6.45 -13.21 -3.34
CA ASN A 123 -6.59 -14.00 -2.12
C ASN A 123 -7.94 -13.83 -1.39
N SER A 124 -8.72 -12.81 -1.76
CA SER A 124 -10.08 -12.58 -1.27
C SER A 124 -10.97 -12.01 -2.38
N PRO A 125 -12.32 -12.01 -2.21
CA PRO A 125 -13.20 -11.21 -3.06
C PRO A 125 -12.75 -9.76 -3.16
N GLY A 126 -12.95 -9.13 -4.32
CA GLY A 126 -12.43 -7.80 -4.62
C GLY A 126 -11.05 -7.82 -5.29
N TRP A 127 -10.30 -6.74 -5.05
CA TRP A 127 -8.94 -6.48 -5.56
C TRP A 127 -7.93 -6.24 -4.43
N SER A 128 -8.42 -6.13 -3.19
CA SER A 128 -7.66 -5.93 -1.96
C SER A 128 -8.62 -6.19 -0.77
N GLN A 129 -8.22 -6.67 0.40
CA GLN A 129 -6.87 -7.04 0.84
C GLN A 129 -6.82 -8.48 1.36
N SER A 130 -7.56 -8.80 2.41
CA SER A 130 -7.64 -10.15 3.02
C SER A 130 -8.89 -10.26 3.88
N GLY A 131 -10.05 -9.97 3.28
CA GLY A 131 -11.34 -9.93 3.99
C GLY A 131 -12.30 -11.01 3.52
N GLY A 132 -13.25 -11.38 4.38
CA GLY A 132 -14.34 -12.26 4.00
C GLY A 132 -15.36 -12.43 5.12
N PRO A 133 -16.60 -12.86 4.80
CA PRO A 133 -17.66 -13.04 5.79
C PRO A 133 -17.35 -14.14 6.84
N TRP A 134 -16.32 -14.94 6.62
CA TRP A 134 -15.84 -15.96 7.54
C TRP A 134 -14.91 -15.41 8.65
N ILE A 135 -14.48 -14.16 8.57
CA ILE A 135 -13.60 -13.53 9.57
C ILE A 135 -14.46 -12.97 10.72
N LYS A 136 -14.26 -13.48 11.94
CA LYS A 136 -14.94 -12.98 13.14
C LYS A 136 -14.35 -11.64 13.60
N PRO A 137 -15.10 -10.80 14.35
CA PRO A 137 -14.59 -9.52 14.87
C PRO A 137 -13.25 -9.66 15.62
N GLU A 138 -13.09 -10.73 16.40
CA GLU A 138 -11.88 -10.98 17.20
C GLU A 138 -10.68 -11.41 16.36
N GLN A 139 -10.90 -11.82 15.10
CA GLN A 139 -9.89 -12.25 14.14
C GLN A 139 -9.51 -11.15 13.14
N SER A 140 -10.18 -10.00 13.17
CA SER A 140 -9.87 -8.84 12.34
C SER A 140 -8.65 -8.09 12.86
N MET A 141 -8.17 -7.10 12.10
CA MET A 141 -7.16 -6.15 12.57
C MET A 141 -7.66 -5.40 13.80
N ARG A 142 -6.79 -5.25 14.81
CA ARG A 142 -7.12 -4.65 16.11
C ARG A 142 -6.22 -3.46 16.40
N TYR A 143 -6.72 -2.52 17.17
CA TYR A 143 -5.98 -1.37 17.67
C TYR A 143 -6.21 -1.19 19.18
N LEU A 144 -5.30 -0.49 19.85
CA LEU A 144 -5.48 -0.10 21.25
C LEU A 144 -6.38 1.13 21.30
N ALA A 145 -7.40 1.07 22.14
CA ALA A 145 -8.28 2.18 22.46
C ALA A 145 -8.34 2.37 23.97
N SER A 146 -8.63 3.58 24.43
CA SER A 146 -8.71 3.92 25.84
C SER A 146 -9.96 4.72 26.15
N SER A 147 -10.33 4.67 27.43
CA SER A 147 -11.35 5.50 28.04
C SER A 147 -10.81 5.98 29.38
N GLU A 148 -11.12 7.23 29.74
CA GLU A 148 -10.55 7.85 30.93
C GLU A 148 -11.64 8.27 31.92
N LEU A 149 -11.30 8.21 33.20
CA LEU A 149 -12.12 8.67 34.31
C LEU A 149 -11.22 9.35 35.34
N LYS A 150 -11.43 10.64 35.57
CA LYS A 150 -10.80 11.36 36.68
C LYS A 150 -11.55 11.06 37.98
N VAL A 151 -10.81 10.75 39.06
CA VAL A 151 -11.37 10.49 40.40
C VAL A 151 -10.58 11.25 41.47
N MET A 152 -11.27 11.67 42.53
CA MET A 152 -10.64 12.27 43.71
C MET A 152 -10.28 11.18 44.72
N GLY A 153 -9.00 11.10 45.12
CA GLY A 153 -8.51 10.19 46.15
C GLY A 153 -8.16 10.90 47.47
N PRO A 154 -7.77 10.16 48.52
CA PRO A 154 -7.76 8.69 48.60
C PRO A 154 -9.17 8.15 48.90
N ARG A 155 -9.70 7.28 48.03
CA ARG A 155 -10.98 6.57 48.28
C ARG A 155 -11.04 5.25 47.52
N GLN A 156 -11.83 4.31 48.03
CA GLN A 156 -12.24 3.14 47.26
C GLN A 156 -13.30 3.57 46.22
N ILE A 157 -13.18 3.06 44.99
CA ILE A 157 -14.16 3.31 43.92
C ILE A 157 -14.78 2.00 43.47
N THR A 158 -16.11 1.99 43.38
CA THR A 158 -16.88 0.90 42.78
C THR A 158 -17.87 1.52 41.82
N GLN A 159 -17.50 1.62 40.55
CA GLN A 159 -18.36 2.17 39.51
C GLN A 159 -18.03 1.53 38.16
N GLN A 160 -18.98 1.60 37.24
CA GLN A 160 -18.74 1.22 35.85
C GLN A 160 -17.82 2.25 35.21
N LEU A 161 -16.75 1.77 34.57
CA LEU A 161 -15.87 2.61 33.76
C LEU A 161 -16.51 2.84 32.38
N PRO A 162 -16.27 4.00 31.75
CA PRO A 162 -16.65 4.20 30.36
C PRO A 162 -16.00 3.15 29.47
N LYS A 163 -16.64 2.80 28.36
CA LYS A 163 -16.09 1.89 27.35
C LYS A 163 -15.44 2.71 26.23
N PRO A 164 -14.31 2.27 25.65
CA PRO A 164 -13.74 2.95 24.48
C PRO A 164 -14.59 2.78 23.21
N SER A 165 -15.36 1.70 23.11
CA SER A 165 -16.26 1.38 21.99
C SER A 165 -17.31 0.33 22.40
N GLU A 166 -18.37 0.17 21.61
CA GLU A 166 -19.40 -0.87 21.83
C GLU A 166 -18.82 -2.29 21.84
N GLN A 167 -17.96 -2.60 20.88
CA GLN A 167 -17.18 -3.84 20.81
C GLN A 167 -15.75 -3.54 21.24
N PHE A 168 -15.33 -4.11 22.36
CA PHE A 168 -13.97 -3.99 22.87
C PHE A 168 -13.63 -5.23 23.71
N GLN A 169 -12.34 -5.39 24.01
CA GLN A 169 -11.84 -6.38 24.94
C GLN A 169 -10.92 -5.66 25.92
N ASP A 170 -11.11 -5.90 27.22
CA ASP A 170 -10.23 -5.36 28.23
C ASP A 170 -8.78 -5.85 28.04
N VAL A 171 -7.84 -4.91 28.15
CA VAL A 171 -6.41 -5.20 28.18
C VAL A 171 -5.88 -4.96 29.58
N LYS A 172 -5.97 -3.72 30.07
CA LYS A 172 -5.53 -3.28 31.40
C LYS A 172 -6.31 -2.06 31.87
N VAL A 173 -6.49 -1.96 33.18
CA VAL A 173 -6.86 -0.72 33.87
C VAL A 173 -5.60 -0.20 34.57
N ILE A 174 -5.26 1.06 34.32
CA ILE A 174 -4.10 1.73 34.91
C ILE A 174 -4.59 2.98 35.63
N ALA A 175 -4.21 3.15 36.89
CA ALA A 175 -4.43 4.38 37.65
C ALA A 175 -3.11 5.12 37.77
N ILE A 176 -3.08 6.37 37.29
CA ILE A 176 -1.95 7.28 37.43
C ILE A 176 -2.39 8.51 38.23
N PRO A 177 -1.50 9.11 39.05
CA PRO A 177 -1.77 10.42 39.62
C PRO A 177 -2.07 11.41 38.48
N ASN A 178 -3.09 12.24 38.64
CA ASN A 178 -3.36 13.28 37.66
C ASN A 178 -2.19 14.27 37.65
N MET A 179 -1.32 14.15 36.65
CA MET A 179 -0.17 15.01 36.43
C MET A 179 -0.56 16.32 35.73
N MET A 180 -1.77 16.38 35.14
CA MET A 180 -2.32 17.60 34.59
C MET A 180 -2.75 18.50 35.74
N ARG A 181 -1.85 19.42 36.11
CA ARG A 181 -2.26 20.61 36.86
C ARG A 181 -2.99 21.49 35.87
N ASP A 182 -4.32 21.44 35.85
CA ASP A 182 -5.14 22.29 34.98
C ASP A 182 -4.77 23.79 35.18
N GLU A 183 -4.25 24.16 36.35
CA GLU A 183 -3.67 25.46 36.69
C GLU A 183 -2.39 25.84 35.91
N LEU A 184 -1.63 24.86 35.40
CA LEU A 184 -0.41 25.07 34.60
C LEU A 184 -0.66 25.02 33.09
N MET A 185 -1.88 24.70 32.66
CA MET A 185 -2.24 24.72 31.25
C MET A 185 -2.58 26.15 30.85
N LEU A 186 -1.84 26.71 29.89
CA LEU A 186 -2.22 27.95 29.23
C LEU A 186 -3.48 27.70 28.39
N THR A 187 -4.51 28.49 28.66
CA THR A 187 -5.83 28.50 28.03
C THR A 187 -6.16 29.94 27.66
N HIS A 188 -7.18 30.16 26.83
CA HIS A 188 -7.68 31.52 26.54
C HIS A 188 -8.13 32.29 27.80
N ASN A 189 -8.48 31.59 28.89
CA ASN A 189 -8.95 32.20 30.13
C ASN A 189 -7.82 32.66 31.07
N ASN A 190 -6.61 32.12 30.93
CA ASN A 190 -5.45 32.47 31.78
C ASN A 190 -4.22 32.96 30.99
N ALA A 191 -4.29 33.00 29.66
CA ALA A 191 -3.29 33.63 28.81
C ALA A 191 -3.49 35.15 28.79
N VAL A 192 -2.38 35.89 28.94
CA VAL A 192 -2.34 37.33 28.72
C VAL A 192 -1.62 37.56 27.40
N ILE A 193 -2.31 38.17 26.43
CA ILE A 193 -1.75 38.51 25.12
C ILE A 193 -1.48 40.01 25.09
N GLU A 194 -0.22 40.36 24.89
CA GLU A 194 0.23 41.74 24.75
C GLU A 194 0.90 41.94 23.38
N SER A 195 0.83 43.15 22.85
CA SER A 195 1.47 43.51 21.59
C SER A 195 2.14 44.88 21.68
N THR A 196 3.24 45.05 20.96
CA THR A 196 3.88 46.36 20.75
C THR A 196 4.13 46.54 19.24
N PRO A 197 3.49 47.52 18.57
CA PRO A 197 2.54 48.51 19.08
C PRO A 197 1.25 47.88 19.64
N ARG A 198 0.54 48.62 20.49
CA ARG A 198 -0.67 48.12 21.16
C ARG A 198 -1.80 47.93 20.14
N LEU A 199 -2.24 46.69 19.97
CA LEU A 199 -3.37 46.30 19.13
C LEU A 199 -4.63 46.13 19.98
N ALA A 200 -5.79 46.48 19.43
CA ALA A 200 -7.07 46.21 20.07
C ALA A 200 -7.51 44.75 19.81
N ASN A 201 -8.37 44.22 20.68
CA ASN A 201 -9.03 42.92 20.53
C ASN A 201 -8.09 41.69 20.41
N LEU A 202 -6.91 41.74 21.04
CA LEU A 202 -5.94 40.63 21.05
C LEU A 202 -6.52 39.28 21.50
N ALA A 203 -7.56 39.27 22.35
CA ALA A 203 -8.23 38.06 22.79
C ALA A 203 -8.84 37.22 21.65
N ARG A 204 -9.14 37.84 20.49
CA ARG A 204 -9.62 37.16 19.28
C ARG A 204 -8.60 36.22 18.65
N LEU A 205 -7.32 36.36 18.98
CA LEU A 205 -6.27 35.46 18.47
C LEU A 205 -6.35 34.05 19.08
N THR A 206 -7.10 33.88 20.17
CA THR A 206 -7.14 32.62 20.94
C THR A 206 -8.56 32.21 21.35
N ASP A 207 -9.60 32.79 20.74
CA ASP A 207 -11.00 32.51 21.09
C ASP A 207 -11.58 31.24 20.44
N ASN A 208 -10.76 30.50 19.67
CA ASN A 208 -11.14 29.32 18.89
C ASN A 208 -12.20 29.59 17.80
N ASP A 209 -12.47 30.84 17.44
CA ASP A 209 -13.32 31.18 16.30
C ASP A 209 -12.44 31.48 15.06
N PRO A 210 -12.49 30.66 13.99
CA PRO A 210 -11.69 30.90 12.79
C PRO A 210 -12.13 32.14 12.00
N LEU A 211 -13.24 32.79 12.37
CA LEU A 211 -13.77 33.99 11.71
C LEU A 211 -13.36 35.30 12.40
N THR A 212 -12.74 35.24 13.58
CA THR A 212 -12.26 36.43 14.30
C THR A 212 -10.78 36.67 14.04
N GLY A 213 -10.33 37.92 14.28
CA GLY A 213 -8.93 38.29 14.08
C GLY A 213 -8.64 39.72 14.54
N VAL A 214 -7.37 40.11 14.38
CA VAL A 214 -6.88 41.47 14.64
C VAL A 214 -6.31 42.05 13.35
N ASN A 215 -6.52 43.34 13.14
CA ASN A 215 -5.91 44.06 12.02
C ASN A 215 -4.55 44.61 12.47
N LEU A 216 -3.52 44.40 11.65
CA LEU A 216 -2.22 45.03 11.87
C LEU A 216 -2.26 46.48 11.37
N PRO A 217 -1.62 47.43 12.08
CA PRO A 217 -1.42 48.78 11.57
C PRO A 217 -0.55 48.75 10.31
N GLU A 218 -0.84 49.65 9.38
CA GLU A 218 0.00 49.89 8.19
C GLU A 218 1.37 50.47 8.56
#